data_AF-A0A957JN32-F1
#
_entry.id   AF-A0A957JN32-F1
#
_cell.length_a   1.000
_cell.length_b   1.000
_cell.length_c   1.000
_cell.angle_alpha   90.00
_cell.angle_beta   90.00
_cell.angle_gamma   90.00
#
_symmetry.space_group_name_H-M   'P 1'
#
loop_
_entity.id
_entity.type
_entity.pdbx_description
1 polymer ?
#
loop_
_entity_poly.entity_id
_entity_poly.type
_entity_poly.pdbx_seq_one_letter_code
_entity_poly.pdbx_strand_id
1 'polypeptide(L)' 'LGISHQTVKNHMTAILRKLRVEDRTQAAVYALQHGWVRLDGARG' A
#
# COMPACT_ATOMS: atom_id res chain seq x y z
N LEU A 1 18.56 2.92 -0.42
CA LEU A 1 17.93 3.31 0.86
C LEU A 1 18.55 2.44 1.95
N GLY A 2 19.56 2.92 2.69
CA GLY A 2 20.25 2.15 3.73
C GLY A 2 19.42 1.97 5.00
N ILE A 3 18.17 1.51 4.88
CA ILE A 3 17.21 1.35 5.99
C ILE A 3 16.98 -0.11 6.31
N SER A 4 16.75 -0.39 7.60
CA SER A 4 16.51 -1.77 8.06
C SER A 4 15.15 -2.29 7.63
N HIS A 5 15.03 -3.62 7.53
CA HIS A 5 13.74 -4.28 7.28
C HIS A 5 12.71 -3.95 8.37
N GLN A 6 13.13 -3.79 9.62
CA GLN A 6 12.23 -3.41 10.71
C GLN A 6 11.69 -1.99 10.54
N THR A 7 12.52 -1.05 10.08
CA THR A 7 12.12 0.32 9.77
C THR A 7 11.03 0.31 8.70
N VAL A 8 11.21 -0.47 7.62
CA VAL A 8 10.19 -0.64 6.58
C VAL A 8 8.88 -1.19 7.16
N LYS A 9 8.93 -2.23 8.00
CA LYS A 9 7.72 -2.78 8.65
C LYS A 9 6.98 -1.73 9.47
N ASN A 10 7.69 -0.95 10.27
CA ASN A 10 7.10 0.10 11.10
C ASN A 10 6.36 1.15 10.25
N HIS A 11 6.96 1.55 9.12
CA HIS A 11 6.30 2.48 8.19
C HIS A 11 5.06 1.88 7.54
N MET A 12 5.13 0.62 7.11
CA MET A 12 3.97 -0.08 6.56
C MET A 12 2.82 -0.11 7.57
N THR A 13 3.06 -0.53 8.82
CA THR A 13 2.03 -0.53 9.86
C THR A 13 1.41 0.85 10.09
N ALA A 14 2.23 1.91 10.10
CA ALA A 14 1.73 3.27 10.26
C ALA A 14 0.85 3.72 9.08
N ILE A 15 1.21 3.35 7.86
CA ILE A 15 0.43 3.65 6.64
C ILE A 15 -0.90 2.90 6.67
N LEU A 16 -0.88 1.58 6.91
CA LEU A 16 -2.10 0.77 6.97
C LEU A 16 -3.09 1.29 8.02
N ARG A 17 -2.58 1.68 9.19
CA ARG A 17 -3.40 2.32 10.24
C ARG A 17 -4.01 3.65 9.79
N LYS A 18 -3.24 4.50 9.10
CA LYS A 18 -3.74 5.79 8.58
C LYS A 18 -4.83 5.60 7.53
N LEU A 19 -4.70 4.58 6.69
CA LEU A 19 -5.68 4.21 5.68
C LEU A 19 -6.85 3.38 6.24
N ARG A 20 -6.78 2.97 7.52
CA ARG A 20 -7.75 2.09 8.19
C ARG A 20 -7.96 0.76 7.44
N VAL A 21 -6.88 0.17 6.96
CA VAL A 21 -6.87 -1.15 6.30
C VAL A 21 -5.99 -2.13 7.07
N GLU A 22 -6.28 -3.42 6.95
CA GLU A 22 -5.67 -4.49 7.74
C GLU A 22 -4.34 -4.96 7.14
N ASP A 23 -4.22 -4.95 5.81
CA ASP A 23 -3.03 -5.40 5.11
C ASP A 23 -2.78 -4.65 3.79
N ARG A 24 -1.67 -4.99 3.14
CA ARG A 24 -1.26 -4.39 1.88
C ARG A 24 -2.19 -4.71 0.70
N THR A 25 -2.90 -5.83 0.75
CA THR A 25 -3.88 -6.21 -0.27
C THR A 25 -5.08 -5.29 -0.18
N GLN A 26 -5.62 -5.08 1.02
CA GLN A 26 -6.69 -4.09 1.24
C GLN A 26 -6.22 -2.67 0.89
N ALA A 27 -4.97 -2.30 1.20
CA ALA A 27 -4.40 -1.01 0.79
C ALA A 27 -4.38 -0.85 -0.75
N ALA A 28 -4.03 -1.90 -1.49
CA ALA A 28 -4.05 -1.89 -2.95
C ALA A 28 -5.47 -1.71 -3.49
N VAL A 29 -6.45 -2.47 -2.96
CA VAL A 29 -7.86 -2.32 -3.32
C VAL A 29 -8.38 -0.91 -2.99
N TYR A 30 -8.04 -0.39 -1.82
CA TYR A 30 -8.40 0.95 -1.38
C TYR A 30 -7.86 2.02 -2.35
N ALA A 31 -6.59 1.92 -2.74
CA ALA A 31 -5.97 2.84 -3.69
C ALA A 31 -6.63 2.79 -5.09
N LEU A 32 -7.05 1.61 -5.54
CA LEU A 32 -7.80 1.44 -6.80
C LEU A 32 -9.18 2.13 -6.71
N GLN A 33 -9.92 1.90 -5.63
CA GLN A 33 -11.25 2.49 -5.42
C GLN A 33 -11.22 4.03 -5.35
N HIS A 34 -10.14 4.59 -4.80
CA HIS A 34 -9.96 6.05 -4.70
C HIS A 34 -9.32 6.67 -5.95
N GLY A 35 -9.01 5.87 -6.97
CA GLY A 35 -8.39 6.33 -8.22
C GLY A 35 -6.95 6.82 -8.07
N TRP A 36 -6.28 6.48 -6.96
CA TRP A 36 -4.87 6.83 -6.72
C TRP A 36 -3.92 6.00 -7.56
N VAL A 37 -4.32 4.79 -7.91
CA VAL A 37 -3.59 3.88 -8.79
C VAL A 37 -4.52 3.45 -9.91
N ARG A 38 -4.00 3.38 -11.14
CA ARG A 38 -4.68 2.81 -12.29
C ARG A 38 -4.06 1.47 -12.63
N LEU A 39 -4.88 0.51 -13.06
CA LEU A 39 -4.38 -0.74 -13.63
C LEU A 39 -3.92 -0.47 -15.06
N ASP A 40 -2.74 0.11 -15.21
CA ASP A 40 -2.13 0.38 -16.50
C ASP A 40 -1.41 -0.87 -17.00
N GLY A 41 -2.21 -1.87 -17.42
CA GLY A 41 -1.66 -3.18 -17.81
C GLY A 41 -2.63 -4.32 -18.11
N ALA A 42 -3.93 -4.06 -18.28
CA ALA A 42 -4.88 -5.07 -18.80
C ALA A 42 -5.04 -5.00 -20.34
N ARG A 43 -3.99 -4.61 -21.05
CA ARG A 43 -3.83 -4.81 -22.49
C ARG A 43 -2.45 -5.41 -22.72
N GLY A 44 -2.45 -6.70 -23.02
CA GLY A 44 -1.29 -7.57 -23.17
C GLY A 44 -1.70 -8.99 -22.84
#